data_AF-A0AB38BLZ2-F1
#
_entry.id   AF-A0AB38BLZ2-F1
#
_cell.length_a   1.000
_cell.length_b   1.000
_cell.length_c   1.000
_cell.angle_alpha   90.00
_cell.angle_beta   90.00
_cell.angle_gamma   90.00
#
_symmetry.space_group_name_H-M   'P 1'
#
loop_
_entity.id
_entity.type
_entity.pdbx_description
1 polymer ?
#
loop_
_entity_poly.entity_id
_entity_poly.type
_entity_poly.pdbx_seq_one_letter_code
_entity_poly.pdbx_strand_id
1 'polypeptide(L)'
;MDTMRRKIKFITIKNSSMQLEINYTDLVSSIEEEVSGIKFPMTDETNINKGIVYNVSLDEQIVGTLFFCEKKYNGYLNMEIIIDITSDQSLSGKYEKEIGDMKKSIKNYLIKKGIQKIFWLEDYQSEHYNQLLSNKFYLLENRFRNLINFVMINQKGSDWFINEAPYSFRRQHQNLSENYREQVTSFSGVDDTLYCMLTDDLVDILKKEPKKLKDSSPNKIEALLHTLMKQLDGKSKHDSIKRTILNQFDKNTPIFNEYFNGICDRIILNKWGDLSKKRNHIAHNKLIDSELFESFSSEIDDFDAIIDTSLKNAVEKFSNY
;
A
#
# COMPACT_ATOMS: atom_id res chain seq x y z
N MET A 1 29.48 -0.71 0.92
CA MET A 1 28.07 -0.35 0.71
C MET A 1 27.82 -0.57 -0.76
N ASP A 2 26.93 -1.49 -1.09
CA ASP A 2 26.58 -1.78 -2.49
C ASP A 2 25.97 -0.49 -3.07
N THR A 3 26.60 0.10 -4.08
CA THR A 3 26.05 1.26 -4.77
C THR A 3 24.78 0.79 -5.47
N MET A 4 23.62 1.12 -4.90
CA MET A 4 22.32 0.81 -5.51
C MET A 4 22.35 1.26 -6.98
N ARG A 5 22.17 0.32 -7.90
CA ARG A 5 22.14 0.60 -9.33
C ARG A 5 20.90 1.43 -9.64
N ARG A 6 21.07 2.74 -9.81
CA ARG A 6 19.97 3.68 -10.11
C ARG A 6 19.70 3.67 -11.61
N LYS A 7 18.74 2.86 -12.03
CA LYS A 7 18.46 2.62 -13.45
C LYS A 7 16.98 2.80 -13.75
N ILE A 8 16.71 3.45 -14.87
CA ILE A 8 15.38 3.55 -15.45
C ILE A 8 15.45 2.93 -16.84
N LYS A 9 14.52 2.03 -17.15
CA LYS A 9 14.47 1.32 -18.42
C LYS A 9 13.05 1.25 -18.94
N PHE A 10 12.86 1.69 -20.17
CA PHE A 10 11.58 1.58 -20.86
C PHE A 10 11.72 1.00 -22.27
N ILE A 11 10.69 0.27 -22.68
CA ILE A 11 10.56 -0.29 -24.03
C ILE A 11 9.30 0.28 -24.66
N THR A 12 9.45 0.84 -25.86
CA THR A 12 8.32 1.29 -26.68
C THR A 12 7.71 0.11 -27.44
N ILE A 13 6.40 0.11 -27.65
CA ILE A 13 5.76 -0.76 -28.66
C ILE A 13 5.40 0.10 -29.87
N LYS A 14 5.95 -0.27 -31.03
CA LYS A 14 5.55 0.31 -32.32
C LYS A 14 4.41 -0.52 -32.93
N ASN A 15 3.51 0.15 -33.64
CA ASN A 15 2.52 -0.54 -34.48
C ASN A 15 3.22 -1.00 -35.78
N SER A 16 2.87 -2.18 -36.28
CA SER A 16 3.63 -2.90 -37.32
C SER A 16 3.69 -2.20 -38.69
N SER A 17 2.98 -1.09 -38.87
CA SER A 17 2.86 -0.33 -40.12
C SER A 17 3.53 1.04 -40.12
N MET A 18 4.18 1.48 -39.03
CA MET A 18 4.71 2.84 -38.90
C MET A 18 6.25 2.85 -38.87
N GLN A 19 6.88 3.36 -39.94
CA GLN A 19 8.28 3.77 -39.88
C GLN A 19 8.37 5.06 -39.09
N LEU A 20 8.64 4.93 -37.79
CA LEU A 20 8.94 6.05 -36.91
C LEU A 20 10.45 6.26 -36.90
N GLU A 21 10.90 7.25 -37.68
CA GLU A 21 12.22 7.87 -37.53
C GLU A 21 12.16 8.79 -36.32
N ILE A 22 12.72 8.33 -35.19
CA ILE A 22 12.93 9.20 -34.03
C ILE A 22 14.28 9.86 -34.23
N ASN A 23 14.27 11.18 -34.40
CA ASN A 23 15.48 11.98 -34.37
C ASN A 23 15.90 12.14 -32.90
N TYR A 24 16.95 11.42 -32.50
CA TYR A 24 17.46 11.44 -31.12
C TYR A 24 17.97 12.82 -30.71
N THR A 25 18.53 13.58 -31.65
CA THR A 25 18.96 14.97 -31.42
C THR A 25 17.76 15.85 -31.09
N ASP A 26 16.67 15.75 -31.86
CA ASP A 26 15.44 16.52 -31.58
C ASP A 26 14.82 16.12 -30.23
N LEU A 27 14.90 14.83 -29.87
CA LEU A 27 14.42 14.35 -28.57
C LEU A 27 15.22 14.96 -27.41
N VAL A 28 16.56 14.88 -27.46
CA VAL A 28 17.39 15.45 -26.38
C VAL A 28 17.25 16.96 -26.30
N SER A 29 17.22 17.67 -27.43
CA SER A 29 16.98 19.13 -27.46
C SER A 29 15.62 19.50 -26.87
N SER A 30 14.56 18.76 -27.19
CA SER A 30 13.24 18.98 -26.59
C SER A 30 13.24 18.80 -25.07
N ILE A 31 14.03 17.85 -24.56
CA ILE A 31 14.15 17.63 -23.10
C ILE A 31 14.94 18.76 -22.45
N GLU A 32 16.03 19.24 -23.06
CA GLU A 32 16.81 20.36 -22.53
C GLU A 32 16.00 21.67 -22.47
N GLU A 33 15.03 21.85 -23.37
CA GLU A 33 14.11 22.99 -23.35
C GLU A 33 13.04 22.85 -22.25
N GLU A 34 12.55 21.63 -22.00
CA GLU A 34 11.50 21.35 -21.02
C GLU A 34 12.02 21.23 -19.58
N VAL A 35 13.23 20.70 -19.38
CA VAL A 35 13.79 20.39 -18.06
C VAL A 35 15.01 21.24 -17.77
N SER A 36 14.79 22.32 -17.01
CA SER A 36 15.85 23.25 -16.60
C SER A 36 16.99 22.52 -15.88
N GLY A 37 18.23 22.82 -16.29
CA GLY A 37 19.45 22.30 -15.67
C GLY A 37 19.95 20.98 -16.28
N ILE A 38 19.11 20.26 -17.05
CA ILE A 38 19.54 19.05 -17.76
C ILE A 38 20.18 19.40 -19.10
N LYS A 39 21.34 18.78 -19.35
CA LYS A 39 22.07 18.84 -20.62
C LYS A 39 22.56 17.47 -21.05
N PHE A 40 22.67 17.26 -22.36
CA PHE A 40 23.14 16.02 -22.95
C PHE A 40 24.43 16.22 -23.74
N PRO A 41 25.58 16.45 -23.06
CA PRO A 41 26.85 16.52 -23.76
C PRO A 41 27.09 15.20 -24.49
N MET A 42 27.34 15.28 -25.80
CA MET A 42 27.61 14.11 -26.62
C MET A 42 28.85 13.40 -26.09
N THR A 43 28.76 12.10 -25.86
CA THR A 43 29.94 11.25 -25.74
C THR A 43 30.50 11.03 -27.14
N ASP A 44 31.83 11.01 -27.31
CA ASP A 44 32.47 10.49 -28.51
C ASP A 44 31.76 9.19 -28.91
N GLU A 45 31.26 9.10 -30.14
CA GLU A 45 30.41 8.02 -30.64
C GLU A 45 31.05 6.65 -30.41
N THR A 46 30.86 6.08 -29.23
CA THR A 46 31.19 4.70 -28.98
C THR A 46 29.99 3.91 -29.44
N ASN A 47 30.10 3.43 -30.68
CA ASN A 47 29.15 2.55 -31.37
C ASN A 47 29.06 1.17 -30.68
N ILE A 48 28.85 1.15 -29.36
CA ILE A 48 28.73 -0.06 -28.58
C ILE A 48 27.31 -0.58 -28.84
N ASN A 49 27.22 -1.64 -29.64
CA ASN A 49 25.98 -2.35 -29.96
C ASN A 49 24.91 -1.59 -30.76
N LYS A 50 25.29 -0.72 -31.72
CA LYS A 50 24.36 0.01 -32.62
C LYS A 50 23.35 0.92 -31.89
N GLY A 51 23.72 1.48 -30.74
CA GLY A 51 22.92 2.45 -30.00
C GLY A 51 23.61 3.81 -29.92
N ILE A 52 22.85 4.84 -29.53
CA ILE A 52 23.34 6.20 -29.27
C ILE A 52 23.41 6.42 -27.76
N VAL A 53 24.53 6.94 -27.28
CA VAL A 53 24.76 7.28 -25.87
C VAL A 53 24.91 8.79 -25.76
N TYR A 54 24.26 9.38 -24.75
CA TYR A 54 24.51 10.74 -24.29
C TYR A 54 24.93 10.68 -22.83
N ASN A 55 25.89 11.52 -22.43
CA ASN A 55 26.05 11.81 -21.01
C ASN A 55 24.83 12.62 -20.55
N VAL A 56 24.40 12.41 -19.31
CA VAL A 56 23.40 13.27 -18.66
C VAL A 56 24.15 14.16 -17.70
N SER A 57 24.08 15.46 -17.95
CA SER A 57 24.63 16.49 -17.08
C SER A 57 23.49 17.22 -16.37
N LEU A 58 23.61 17.44 -15.07
CA LEU A 58 22.77 18.37 -14.33
C LEU A 58 23.66 19.46 -13.72
N ASP A 59 23.33 20.74 -13.96
CA ASP A 59 24.10 21.89 -13.46
C ASP A 59 25.62 21.74 -13.70
N GLU A 60 26.00 21.38 -14.94
CA GLU A 60 27.38 21.13 -15.40
C GLU A 60 28.09 19.89 -14.82
N GLN A 61 27.42 19.11 -13.97
CA GLN A 61 27.96 17.86 -13.43
C GLN A 61 27.38 16.66 -14.18
N ILE A 62 28.25 15.76 -14.66
CA ILE A 62 27.81 14.48 -15.23
C ILE A 62 27.24 13.59 -14.11
N VAL A 63 25.96 13.24 -14.23
CA VAL A 63 25.21 12.45 -13.25
C VAL A 63 24.87 11.04 -13.74
N GLY A 64 25.00 10.78 -15.03
CA GLY A 64 24.66 9.49 -15.62
C GLY A 64 24.79 9.47 -17.14
N THR A 65 24.16 8.48 -17.75
CA THR A 65 24.07 8.30 -19.20
C THR A 65 22.64 7.99 -19.65
N LEU A 66 22.31 8.44 -20.84
CA LEU A 66 21.08 8.13 -21.55
C LEU A 66 21.44 7.34 -22.80
N PHE A 67 20.97 6.12 -22.88
CA PHE A 67 21.25 5.19 -23.97
C PHE A 67 19.97 4.85 -24.73
N PHE A 68 20.05 4.98 -26.04
CA PHE A 68 19.02 4.59 -26.99
C PHE A 68 19.51 3.43 -27.82
N CYS A 69 18.72 2.36 -27.92
CA CYS A 69 18.99 1.31 -28.91
C CYS A 69 17.71 0.75 -29.51
N GLU A 70 17.83 0.27 -30.75
CA GLU A 70 16.74 -0.46 -31.39
C GLU A 70 16.93 -1.97 -31.20
N LYS A 71 15.87 -2.63 -30.73
CA LYS A 71 15.84 -4.08 -30.50
C LYS A 71 14.61 -4.71 -31.11
N LYS A 72 14.77 -5.91 -31.68
CA LYS A 72 13.64 -6.69 -32.18
C LYS A 72 13.09 -7.59 -31.08
N TYR A 73 11.80 -7.48 -30.78
CA TYR A 73 11.07 -8.40 -29.92
C TYR A 73 9.98 -9.09 -30.73
N ASN A 74 10.03 -10.42 -30.80
CA ASN A 74 9.11 -11.24 -31.59
C ASN A 74 8.93 -10.74 -33.05
N GLY A 75 10.03 -10.35 -33.70
CA GLY A 75 10.03 -9.84 -35.08
C GLY A 75 9.70 -8.35 -35.23
N TYR A 76 9.16 -7.69 -34.21
CA TYR A 76 8.85 -6.25 -34.25
C TYR A 76 10.02 -5.42 -33.73
N LEU A 77 10.36 -4.33 -34.44
CA LEU A 77 11.39 -3.39 -34.03
C LEU A 77 10.84 -2.44 -32.97
N ASN A 78 11.51 -2.38 -31.82
CA ASN A 78 11.14 -1.57 -30.68
C ASN A 78 12.34 -0.71 -30.26
N MET A 79 12.07 0.47 -29.72
CA MET A 79 13.11 1.28 -29.08
C MET A 79 13.19 0.91 -27.61
N GLU A 80 14.40 0.57 -27.16
CA GLU A 80 14.76 0.43 -25.76
C GLU A 80 15.57 1.65 -25.34
N ILE A 81 15.16 2.25 -24.23
CA ILE A 81 15.78 3.45 -23.68
C ILE A 81 16.16 3.15 -22.25
N ILE A 82 17.42 3.45 -21.93
CA ILE A 82 18.02 3.19 -20.63
C ILE A 82 18.60 4.51 -20.12
N ILE A 83 18.24 4.86 -18.90
CA ILE A 83 18.84 5.97 -18.15
C ILE A 83 19.60 5.29 -17.00
N ASP A 84 20.93 5.31 -17.07
CA ASP A 84 21.80 4.81 -16.01
C ASP A 84 22.35 6.00 -15.23
N ILE A 85 21.97 6.12 -13.95
CA ILE A 85 22.36 7.22 -13.07
C ILE A 85 23.53 6.72 -12.20
N THR A 86 24.69 7.34 -12.34
CA THR A 86 25.96 6.87 -11.75
C THR A 86 26.44 7.73 -10.60
N SER A 87 25.86 8.92 -10.40
CA SER A 87 26.25 9.86 -9.36
C SER A 87 25.64 9.53 -8.00
N ASP A 88 26.46 9.30 -6.97
CA ASP A 88 26.02 9.24 -5.57
C ASP A 88 25.49 10.59 -5.05
N GLN A 89 25.93 11.72 -5.65
CA GLN A 89 25.48 13.06 -5.30
C GLN A 89 24.04 13.38 -5.77
N SER A 90 23.44 12.51 -6.60
CA SER A 90 22.02 12.61 -6.99
C SER A 90 21.01 12.36 -5.85
N LEU A 91 21.49 12.23 -4.60
CA LEU A 91 20.66 12.10 -3.38
C LEU A 91 20.06 13.42 -2.87
N SER A 92 20.37 14.56 -3.47
CA SER A 92 19.68 15.81 -3.12
C SER A 92 18.28 15.83 -3.75
N GLY A 93 17.26 16.25 -3.00
CA GLY A 93 15.86 16.24 -3.46
C GLY A 93 15.60 17.06 -4.73
N LYS A 94 16.51 17.98 -5.07
CA LYS A 94 16.54 18.66 -6.36
C LYS A 94 16.76 17.63 -7.50
N TYR A 95 17.92 16.95 -7.50
CA TYR A 95 18.33 15.99 -8.56
C TYR A 95 17.27 14.93 -8.87
N GLU A 96 16.60 14.39 -7.84
CA GLU A 96 15.53 13.41 -8.03
C GLU A 96 14.35 13.99 -8.82
N LYS A 97 14.01 15.25 -8.61
CA LYS A 97 12.94 15.93 -9.35
C LYS A 97 13.32 16.10 -10.82
N GLU A 98 14.50 16.62 -11.15
CA GLU A 98 14.84 16.84 -12.56
C GLU A 98 14.96 15.52 -13.35
N ILE A 99 15.48 14.45 -12.73
CA ILE A 99 15.46 13.11 -13.35
C ILE A 99 14.03 12.62 -13.57
N GLY A 100 13.14 12.87 -12.61
CA GLY A 100 11.71 12.59 -12.72
C GLY A 100 11.03 13.36 -13.86
N ASP A 101 11.38 14.63 -14.02
CA ASP A 101 10.87 15.48 -15.09
C ASP A 101 11.45 15.06 -16.46
N MET A 102 12.72 14.65 -16.51
CA MET A 102 13.36 14.09 -17.71
C MET A 102 12.64 12.83 -18.20
N LYS A 103 12.39 11.86 -17.32
CA LYS A 103 11.71 10.61 -17.71
C LYS A 103 10.28 10.88 -18.17
N LYS A 104 9.56 11.83 -17.54
CA LYS A 104 8.23 12.30 -17.97
C LYS A 104 8.31 12.93 -19.37
N SER A 105 9.28 13.80 -19.62
CA SER A 105 9.51 14.49 -20.90
C SER A 105 9.81 13.52 -22.04
N ILE A 106 10.70 12.54 -21.82
CA ILE A 106 10.97 11.47 -22.79
C ILE A 106 9.68 10.72 -23.14
N LYS A 107 8.93 10.26 -22.11
CA LYS A 107 7.66 9.56 -22.33
C LYS A 107 6.68 10.42 -23.12
N ASN A 108 6.53 11.70 -22.79
CA ASN A 108 5.61 12.60 -23.47
C ASN A 108 6.00 12.84 -24.94
N TYR A 109 7.28 13.04 -25.22
CA TYR A 109 7.79 13.16 -26.59
C TYR A 109 7.48 11.92 -27.42
N LEU A 110 7.76 10.73 -26.88
CA LEU A 110 7.52 9.47 -27.60
C LEU A 110 6.04 9.28 -27.94
N ILE A 111 5.13 9.56 -26.99
CA ILE A 111 3.69 9.52 -27.24
C ILE A 111 3.28 10.55 -28.31
N LYS A 112 3.82 11.78 -28.27
CA LYS A 112 3.56 12.82 -29.27
C LYS A 112 4.01 12.41 -30.68
N LYS A 113 5.07 11.60 -30.78
CA LYS A 113 5.52 11.00 -32.05
C LYS A 113 4.72 9.78 -32.48
N GLY A 114 3.67 9.39 -31.76
CA GLY A 114 2.77 8.32 -32.17
C GLY A 114 3.14 6.93 -31.62
N ILE A 115 4.05 6.86 -30.64
CA ILE A 115 4.25 5.62 -29.87
C ILE A 115 2.97 5.33 -29.07
N GLN A 116 2.41 4.13 -29.23
CA GLN A 116 1.12 3.79 -28.62
C GLN A 116 1.25 3.34 -27.17
N LYS A 117 2.32 2.60 -26.85
CA LYS A 117 2.55 2.01 -25.53
C LYS A 117 4.01 2.07 -25.15
N ILE A 118 4.26 2.27 -23.86
CA ILE A 118 5.59 2.26 -23.24
C ILE A 118 5.50 1.33 -22.04
N PHE A 119 6.38 0.34 -21.98
CA PHE A 119 6.55 -0.52 -20.82
C PHE A 119 7.69 0.00 -19.96
N TRP A 120 7.38 0.34 -18.71
CA TRP A 120 8.39 0.55 -17.67
C TRP A 120 8.87 -0.83 -17.21
N LEU A 121 10.12 -1.15 -17.50
CA LEU A 121 10.74 -2.40 -17.05
C LEU A 121 11.45 -2.24 -15.72
N GLU A 122 12.17 -1.13 -15.57
CA GLU A 122 12.89 -0.76 -14.36
C GLU A 122 12.64 0.74 -14.12
N ASP A 123 12.24 1.12 -12.91
CA ASP A 123 12.15 2.52 -12.49
C ASP A 123 12.61 2.62 -11.04
N TYR A 124 13.91 2.86 -10.87
CA TYR A 124 14.51 3.01 -9.55
C TYR A 124 13.79 4.05 -8.68
N GLN A 125 13.36 5.19 -9.24
CA GLN A 125 12.71 6.22 -8.43
C GLN A 125 11.35 5.74 -7.91
N SER A 126 10.56 5.12 -8.79
CA SER A 126 9.27 4.55 -8.39
C SER A 126 9.45 3.42 -7.37
N GLU A 127 10.49 2.60 -7.50
CA GLU A 127 10.82 1.56 -6.53
C GLU A 127 11.23 2.18 -5.19
N HIS A 128 12.09 3.19 -5.21
CA HIS A 128 12.54 3.90 -4.02
C HIS A 128 11.37 4.55 -3.27
N TYR A 129 10.47 5.25 -3.97
CA TYR A 129 9.25 5.80 -3.37
C TYR A 129 8.35 4.72 -2.77
N ASN A 130 8.18 3.57 -3.46
CA ASN A 130 7.43 2.44 -2.91
C ASN A 130 8.08 1.90 -1.62
N GLN A 131 9.41 1.79 -1.56
CA GLN A 131 10.12 1.34 -0.35
C GLN A 131 9.92 2.31 0.83
N LEU A 132 10.08 3.62 0.58
CA LEU A 132 9.88 4.65 1.60
C LEU A 132 8.44 4.67 2.12
N LEU A 133 7.45 4.62 1.23
CA LEU A 133 6.03 4.57 1.60
C LEU A 133 5.68 3.27 2.32
N SER A 134 6.23 2.13 1.89
CA SER A 134 6.03 0.84 2.55
C SER A 134 6.49 0.88 4.01
N ASN A 135 7.64 1.49 4.27
CA ASN A 135 8.15 1.66 5.63
C ASN A 135 7.23 2.57 6.47
N LYS A 136 6.78 3.70 5.91
CA LYS A 136 5.82 4.60 6.58
C LYS A 136 4.51 3.87 6.92
N PHE A 137 3.95 3.11 5.99
CA PHE A 137 2.75 2.31 6.22
C PHE A 137 2.95 1.23 7.28
N TYR A 138 4.09 0.54 7.25
CA TYR A 138 4.43 -0.48 8.25
C TYR A 138 4.42 0.11 9.68
N LEU A 139 5.05 1.27 9.87
CA LEU A 139 5.05 1.96 11.17
C LEU A 139 3.63 2.37 11.58
N LEU A 140 2.88 2.97 10.66
CA LEU A 140 1.51 3.41 10.92
C LEU A 140 0.58 2.23 11.28
N GLU A 141 0.66 1.11 10.55
CA GLU A 141 -0.10 -0.12 10.84
C GLU A 141 0.19 -0.63 12.24
N ASN A 142 1.46 -0.71 12.62
CA ASN A 142 1.82 -1.17 13.96
C ASN A 142 1.34 -0.22 15.05
N ARG A 143 1.40 1.10 14.83
CA ARG A 143 0.87 2.08 15.78
C ARG A 143 -0.64 1.99 15.93
N PHE A 144 -1.38 1.74 14.84
CA PHE A 144 -2.82 1.55 14.91
C PHE A 144 -3.19 0.25 15.63
N ARG A 145 -2.49 -0.86 15.35
CA ARG A 145 -2.64 -2.11 16.13
C ARG A 145 -2.37 -1.88 17.62
N ASN A 146 -1.31 -1.13 17.94
CA ASN A 146 -0.99 -0.78 19.32
C ASN A 146 -2.12 0.03 19.99
N LEU A 147 -2.68 1.02 19.31
CA LEU A 147 -3.83 1.78 19.83
C LEU A 147 -5.02 0.87 20.14
N ILE A 148 -5.37 -0.03 19.22
CA ILE A 148 -6.49 -0.97 19.41
C ILE A 148 -6.23 -1.86 20.62
N ASN A 149 -5.05 -2.50 20.68
CA ASN A 149 -4.70 -3.37 21.79
C ASN A 149 -4.65 -2.62 23.12
N PHE A 150 -4.04 -1.44 23.16
CA PHE A 150 -3.91 -0.65 24.38
C PHE A 150 -5.30 -0.29 24.95
N VAL A 151 -6.20 0.20 24.11
CA VAL A 151 -7.56 0.54 24.54
C VAL A 151 -8.33 -0.70 24.99
N MET A 152 -8.31 -1.77 24.20
CA MET A 152 -9.12 -2.95 24.48
C MET A 152 -8.62 -3.74 25.69
N ILE A 153 -7.30 -3.87 25.88
CA ILE A 153 -6.73 -4.55 27.05
C ILE A 153 -7.08 -3.80 28.33
N ASN A 154 -6.96 -2.47 28.36
CA ASN A 154 -7.33 -1.68 29.55
C ASN A 154 -8.83 -1.74 29.86
N GLN A 155 -9.69 -1.89 28.84
CA GLN A 155 -11.15 -1.92 29.03
C GLN A 155 -11.71 -3.32 29.31
N LYS A 156 -11.10 -4.38 28.76
CA LYS A 156 -11.68 -5.74 28.71
C LYS A 156 -10.71 -6.85 29.10
N GLY A 157 -9.46 -6.53 29.40
CA GLY A 157 -8.42 -7.50 29.72
C GLY A 157 -7.76 -8.11 28.48
N SER A 158 -6.76 -8.97 28.71
CA SER A 158 -5.96 -9.60 27.65
C SER A 158 -6.80 -10.42 26.67
N ASP A 159 -7.86 -11.06 27.14
CA ASP A 159 -8.69 -11.98 26.35
C ASP A 159 -9.80 -11.25 25.56
N TRP A 160 -9.71 -9.92 25.44
CA TRP A 160 -10.74 -9.10 24.82
C TRP A 160 -11.12 -9.58 23.41
N PHE A 161 -10.15 -10.05 22.61
CA PHE A 161 -10.43 -10.44 21.23
C PHE A 161 -11.33 -11.67 21.16
N ILE A 162 -11.12 -12.66 22.03
CA ILE A 162 -11.96 -13.85 22.11
C ILE A 162 -13.40 -13.46 22.50
N ASN A 163 -13.51 -12.50 23.43
CA ASN A 163 -14.77 -12.12 24.05
C ASN A 163 -15.59 -11.11 23.23
N GLU A 164 -14.93 -10.20 22.52
CA GLU A 164 -15.56 -9.06 21.84
C GLU A 164 -15.49 -9.13 20.31
N ALA A 165 -14.45 -9.74 19.71
CA ALA A 165 -14.35 -9.78 18.25
C ALA A 165 -15.45 -10.66 17.64
N PRO A 166 -16.04 -10.31 16.49
CA PRO A 166 -17.02 -11.17 15.83
C PRO A 166 -16.45 -12.54 15.45
N TYR A 167 -17.28 -13.58 15.47
CA TYR A 167 -16.87 -14.96 15.18
C TYR A 167 -16.10 -15.13 13.85
N SER A 168 -16.46 -14.38 12.80
CA SER A 168 -15.78 -14.41 11.51
C SER A 168 -14.30 -14.03 11.61
N PHE A 169 -13.98 -12.99 12.39
CA PHE A 169 -12.60 -12.53 12.58
C PHE A 169 -11.80 -13.51 13.44
N ARG A 170 -12.43 -14.12 14.46
CA ARG A 170 -11.78 -15.15 15.27
C ARG A 170 -11.41 -16.38 14.44
N ARG A 171 -12.30 -16.82 13.55
CA ARG A 171 -12.03 -17.96 12.67
C ARG A 171 -10.95 -17.65 11.64
N GLN A 172 -10.94 -16.44 11.09
CA GLN A 172 -9.89 -16.00 10.17
C GLN A 172 -8.53 -15.95 10.88
N HIS A 173 -8.48 -15.40 12.10
CA HIS A 173 -7.27 -15.38 12.92
C HIS A 173 -6.74 -16.79 13.21
N GLN A 174 -7.59 -17.73 13.63
CA GLN A 174 -7.17 -19.13 13.88
C GLN A 174 -6.43 -19.70 12.67
N ASN A 175 -6.99 -19.59 11.47
CA ASN A 175 -6.38 -20.12 10.25
C ASN A 175 -5.04 -19.44 9.88
N LEU A 176 -4.90 -18.13 10.14
CA LEU A 176 -3.69 -17.37 9.79
C LEU A 176 -2.58 -17.53 10.84
N SER A 177 -2.95 -17.60 12.11
CA SER A 177 -2.03 -17.69 13.24
C SER A 177 -1.36 -19.06 13.36
N GLU A 178 -2.09 -20.16 13.08
CA GLU A 178 -1.53 -21.52 13.10
C GLU A 178 -0.32 -21.65 12.16
N ASN A 179 -0.47 -21.22 10.90
CA ASN A 179 0.61 -21.27 9.91
C ASN A 179 1.83 -20.41 10.29
N TYR A 180 1.60 -19.28 10.97
CA TYR A 180 2.68 -18.37 11.37
C TYR A 180 3.43 -18.89 12.60
N ARG A 181 2.73 -19.40 13.61
CA ARG A 181 3.31 -19.90 14.87
C ARG A 181 4.20 -21.13 14.65
N GLU A 182 3.85 -21.99 13.69
CA GLU A 182 4.71 -23.11 13.29
C GLU A 182 6.07 -22.65 12.75
N GLN A 183 6.14 -21.47 12.14
CA GLN A 183 7.37 -20.93 11.55
C GLN A 183 8.22 -20.13 12.54
N VAL A 184 7.61 -19.58 13.61
CA VAL A 184 8.27 -18.64 14.52
C VAL A 184 8.20 -19.10 15.98
N THR A 185 8.72 -20.29 16.24
CA THR A 185 8.68 -20.96 17.55
C THR A 185 9.37 -20.16 18.67
N SER A 186 10.34 -19.30 18.33
CA SER A 186 11.03 -18.43 19.29
C SER A 186 10.13 -17.39 19.97
N PHE A 187 8.98 -17.07 19.37
CA PHE A 187 7.96 -16.18 19.95
C PHE A 187 6.74 -16.94 20.48
N SER A 188 6.89 -18.24 20.79
CA SER A 188 5.83 -19.03 21.42
C SER A 188 5.32 -18.33 22.69
N GLY A 189 4.01 -18.13 22.77
CA GLY A 189 3.33 -17.44 23.88
C GLY A 189 3.09 -15.94 23.66
N VAL A 190 3.55 -15.36 22.54
CA VAL A 190 3.18 -13.99 22.15
C VAL A 190 1.82 -14.00 21.47
N ASP A 191 0.92 -13.09 21.88
CA ASP A 191 -0.35 -12.88 21.18
C ASP A 191 -0.10 -12.17 19.85
N ASP A 192 -0.36 -12.89 18.75
CA ASP A 192 -0.21 -12.44 17.37
C ASP A 192 -1.54 -11.99 16.75
N THR A 193 -2.60 -11.85 17.54
CA THR A 193 -3.97 -11.75 17.04
C THR A 193 -4.17 -10.54 16.16
N LEU A 194 -3.77 -9.37 16.64
CA LEU A 194 -3.78 -8.19 15.80
C LEU A 194 -2.75 -8.31 14.69
N TYR A 195 -1.57 -8.89 14.91
CA TYR A 195 -0.52 -8.96 13.88
C TYR A 195 -0.90 -9.81 12.65
N CYS A 196 -1.68 -10.87 12.84
CA CYS A 196 -2.15 -11.72 11.76
C CYS A 196 -3.35 -11.14 10.98
N MET A 197 -3.99 -10.07 11.47
CA MET A 197 -5.11 -9.45 10.75
C MET A 197 -4.65 -8.59 9.57
N LEU A 198 -5.44 -8.63 8.49
CA LEU A 198 -5.20 -7.77 7.33
C LEU A 198 -5.45 -6.30 7.71
N THR A 199 -4.84 -5.39 6.96
CA THR A 199 -4.96 -3.94 7.18
C THR A 199 -6.43 -3.51 7.18
N ASP A 200 -7.24 -3.98 6.24
CA ASP A 200 -8.67 -3.66 6.15
C ASP A 200 -9.47 -4.20 7.36
N ASP A 201 -9.08 -5.36 7.89
CA ASP A 201 -9.78 -6.05 8.97
C ASP A 201 -9.73 -5.25 10.30
N LEU A 202 -8.67 -4.46 10.51
CA LEU A 202 -8.48 -3.66 11.72
C LEU A 202 -9.59 -2.62 11.95
N VAL A 203 -10.15 -2.06 10.89
CA VAL A 203 -11.30 -1.15 11.01
C VAL A 203 -12.61 -1.89 11.00
N ASP A 204 -12.70 -2.98 10.25
CA ASP A 204 -13.92 -3.76 10.19
C ASP A 204 -14.27 -4.36 11.55
N ILE A 205 -13.29 -4.85 12.31
CA ILE A 205 -13.54 -5.31 13.69
C ILE A 205 -14.12 -4.18 14.56
N LEU A 206 -13.58 -2.96 14.47
CA LEU A 206 -14.06 -1.82 15.26
C LEU A 206 -15.47 -1.35 14.88
N LYS A 207 -15.84 -1.51 13.60
CA LYS A 207 -17.17 -1.14 13.07
C LYS A 207 -18.25 -2.14 13.41
N LYS A 208 -17.91 -3.38 13.77
CA LYS A 208 -18.90 -4.43 13.99
C LYS A 208 -19.52 -4.32 15.37
N GLU A 209 -20.81 -4.60 15.41
CA GLU A 209 -21.56 -4.82 16.63
C GLU A 209 -21.35 -6.28 17.05
N PRO A 210 -20.70 -6.55 18.20
CA PRO A 210 -20.58 -7.91 18.69
C PRO A 210 -21.97 -8.46 18.96
N LYS A 211 -22.30 -9.64 18.44
CA LYS A 211 -23.59 -10.28 18.74
C LYS A 211 -23.46 -11.12 19.99
N LYS A 212 -23.93 -10.60 21.13
CA LYS A 212 -24.02 -11.35 22.39
C LYS A 212 -25.44 -11.90 22.54
N LEU A 213 -25.56 -13.15 22.99
CA LEU A 213 -26.85 -13.73 23.33
C LEU A 213 -27.42 -12.97 24.52
N LYS A 214 -28.71 -12.65 24.48
CA LYS A 214 -29.48 -12.07 25.59
C LYS A 214 -29.37 -12.89 26.86
N ASP A 215 -29.33 -14.20 26.70
CA ASP A 215 -29.24 -15.18 27.77
C ASP A 215 -28.53 -16.43 27.24
N SER A 216 -27.34 -16.70 27.77
CA SER A 216 -26.51 -17.86 27.44
C SER A 216 -26.67 -19.01 28.44
N SER A 217 -27.69 -18.99 29.29
CA SER A 217 -27.95 -20.08 30.23
C SER A 217 -28.27 -21.39 29.49
N PRO A 218 -27.83 -22.55 30.01
CA PRO A 218 -28.04 -23.85 29.36
C PRO A 218 -29.51 -24.11 29.00
N ASN A 219 -30.43 -23.81 29.93
CA ASN A 219 -31.86 -24.01 29.74
C ASN A 219 -32.44 -23.17 28.60
N LYS A 220 -31.95 -21.93 28.43
CA LYS A 220 -32.43 -21.05 27.36
C LYS A 220 -31.90 -21.46 26.00
N ILE A 221 -30.64 -21.90 25.95
CA ILE A 221 -30.03 -22.46 24.75
C ILE A 221 -30.77 -23.75 24.34
N GLU A 222 -31.06 -24.64 25.29
CA GLU A 222 -31.83 -25.87 25.04
C GLU A 222 -33.23 -25.57 24.47
N ALA A 223 -33.95 -24.62 25.08
CA ALA A 223 -35.26 -24.19 24.57
C ALA A 223 -35.17 -23.58 23.15
N LEU A 224 -34.12 -22.82 22.85
CA LEU A 224 -33.87 -22.29 21.51
C LEU A 224 -33.61 -23.42 20.52
N LEU A 225 -32.75 -24.38 20.85
CA LEU A 225 -32.44 -25.52 19.99
C LEU A 225 -33.69 -26.35 19.68
N HIS A 226 -34.51 -26.66 20.69
CA HIS A 226 -35.79 -27.35 20.47
C HIS A 226 -36.73 -26.58 19.53
N THR A 227 -36.79 -25.25 19.69
CA THR A 227 -37.60 -24.40 18.81
C THR A 227 -37.10 -24.46 17.36
N LEU A 228 -35.79 -24.41 17.15
CA LEU A 228 -35.18 -24.47 15.83
C LEU A 228 -35.35 -25.85 15.16
N MET A 229 -35.18 -26.94 15.92
CA MET A 229 -35.41 -28.31 15.43
C MET A 229 -36.84 -28.49 14.93
N LYS A 230 -37.84 -28.06 15.72
CA LYS A 230 -39.25 -28.13 15.33
C LYS A 230 -39.55 -27.31 14.07
N GLN A 231 -38.90 -26.16 13.90
CA GLN A 231 -39.05 -25.32 12.70
C GLN A 231 -38.45 -25.99 11.46
N LEU A 232 -37.31 -26.68 11.59
CA LEU A 232 -36.65 -27.42 10.50
C LEU A 232 -37.48 -28.62 10.06
N ASP A 233 -38.05 -29.38 11.01
CA ASP A 233 -38.92 -30.53 10.72
C ASP A 233 -40.25 -30.10 10.07
N GLY A 234 -40.73 -28.90 10.40
CA GLY A 234 -42.01 -28.35 9.94
C GLY A 234 -42.01 -27.67 8.56
N LYS A 235 -40.94 -27.80 7.75
CA LYS A 235 -40.76 -27.05 6.48
C LYS A 235 -40.91 -25.52 6.63
N SER A 236 -40.46 -24.96 7.76
CA SER A 236 -40.52 -23.51 7.96
C SER A 236 -39.65 -22.78 6.94
N LYS A 237 -40.08 -21.60 6.47
CA LYS A 237 -39.29 -20.78 5.54
C LYS A 237 -37.98 -20.35 6.20
N HIS A 238 -36.89 -20.32 5.44
CA HIS A 238 -35.57 -19.88 5.94
C HIS A 238 -35.61 -18.54 6.69
N ASP A 239 -36.50 -17.62 6.30
CA ASP A 239 -36.66 -16.31 6.94
C ASP A 239 -37.24 -16.35 8.36
N SER A 240 -38.04 -17.36 8.71
CA SER A 240 -38.58 -17.47 10.07
C SER A 240 -37.54 -18.00 11.04
N ILE A 241 -36.76 -18.99 10.62
CA ILE A 241 -35.63 -19.54 11.38
C ILE A 241 -34.59 -18.44 11.61
N LYS A 242 -34.23 -17.69 10.56
CA LYS A 242 -33.32 -16.55 10.64
C LYS A 242 -33.79 -15.51 11.67
N ARG A 243 -35.09 -15.16 11.68
CA ARG A 243 -35.66 -14.23 12.67
C ARG A 243 -35.60 -14.77 14.09
N THR A 244 -35.96 -16.05 14.30
CA THR A 244 -35.90 -16.69 15.63
C THR A 244 -34.49 -16.59 16.23
N ILE A 245 -33.46 -16.89 15.42
CA ILE A 245 -32.05 -16.79 15.81
C ILE A 245 -31.67 -15.33 16.09
N LEU A 246 -31.95 -14.41 15.16
CA LEU A 246 -31.56 -13.00 15.31
C LEU A 246 -32.18 -12.33 16.54
N ASN A 247 -33.39 -12.73 16.94
CA ASN A 247 -34.08 -12.18 18.11
C ASN A 247 -33.44 -12.58 19.45
N GLN A 248 -32.56 -13.58 19.47
CA GLN A 248 -31.85 -14.01 20.68
C GLN A 248 -30.62 -13.15 20.99
N PHE A 249 -30.20 -12.30 20.05
CA PHE A 249 -29.04 -11.45 20.23
C PHE A 249 -29.45 -10.06 20.69
N ASP A 250 -28.63 -9.46 21.55
CA ASP A 250 -28.75 -8.05 21.88
C ASP A 250 -28.31 -7.18 20.70
N LYS A 251 -28.96 -6.02 20.59
CA LYS A 251 -28.49 -4.95 19.73
C LYS A 251 -27.36 -4.25 20.49
N ASN A 252 -26.13 -4.62 20.15
CA ASN A 252 -24.96 -4.02 20.79
C ASN A 252 -24.46 -2.83 19.99
N THR A 253 -23.76 -1.97 20.69
CA THR A 253 -23.07 -0.82 20.10
C THR A 253 -21.81 -1.31 19.39
N PRO A 254 -21.39 -0.69 18.26
CA PRO A 254 -20.11 -1.02 17.63
C PRO A 254 -18.94 -0.88 18.62
N ILE A 255 -17.94 -1.77 18.54
CA ILE A 255 -16.75 -1.76 19.42
C ILE A 255 -16.14 -0.36 19.52
N PHE A 256 -16.03 0.34 18.38
CA PHE A 256 -15.53 1.71 18.35
C PHE A 256 -16.33 2.65 19.25
N ASN A 257 -17.65 2.66 19.07
CA ASN A 257 -18.53 3.57 19.79
C ASN A 257 -18.55 3.27 21.30
N GLU A 258 -18.37 2.01 21.69
CA GLU A 258 -18.39 1.61 23.09
C GLU A 258 -17.08 1.93 23.82
N TYR A 259 -15.92 1.63 23.21
CA TYR A 259 -14.63 1.69 23.92
C TYR A 259 -13.72 2.85 23.52
N PHE A 260 -13.87 3.33 22.29
CA PHE A 260 -12.99 4.35 21.71
C PHE A 260 -13.58 5.76 21.78
N ASN A 261 -14.85 5.90 22.16
CA ASN A 261 -15.46 7.19 22.35
C ASN A 261 -14.76 7.99 23.47
N GLY A 262 -14.46 9.26 23.18
CA GLY A 262 -13.64 10.12 24.04
C GLY A 262 -12.14 9.80 24.05
N ILE A 263 -11.68 8.77 23.33
CA ILE A 263 -10.26 8.49 23.10
C ILE A 263 -9.88 8.97 21.69
N CYS A 264 -10.70 8.62 20.70
CA CYS A 264 -10.46 8.97 19.31
C CYS A 264 -11.74 9.28 18.54
N ASP A 265 -11.59 10.12 17.52
CA ASP A 265 -12.68 10.54 16.64
C ASP A 265 -13.00 9.45 15.61
N ARG A 266 -14.28 9.28 15.27
CA ARG A 266 -14.77 8.35 14.24
C ARG A 266 -14.14 8.60 12.87
N ILE A 267 -13.56 9.79 12.62
CA ILE A 267 -12.80 10.09 11.40
C ILE A 267 -11.70 9.05 11.12
N ILE A 268 -11.15 8.41 12.15
CA ILE A 268 -10.16 7.33 12.02
C ILE A 268 -10.67 6.19 11.15
N LEU A 269 -11.93 5.80 11.34
CA LEU A 269 -12.55 4.67 10.63
C LEU A 269 -12.68 4.91 9.12
N ASN A 270 -12.77 6.17 8.70
CA ASN A 270 -12.85 6.55 7.30
C ASN A 270 -11.44 6.72 6.72
N LYS A 271 -10.57 7.50 7.39
CA LYS A 271 -9.19 7.72 6.95
C LYS A 271 -8.42 6.42 6.77
N TRP A 272 -8.56 5.47 7.70
CA TRP A 272 -7.94 4.16 7.57
C TRP A 272 -8.42 3.37 6.34
N GLY A 273 -9.71 3.42 6.03
CA GLY A 273 -10.27 2.71 4.88
C GLY A 273 -9.73 3.23 3.55
N ASP A 274 -9.46 4.54 3.45
CA ASP A 274 -8.85 5.14 2.27
C ASP A 274 -7.34 4.85 2.20
N LEU A 275 -6.65 4.92 3.34
CA LEU A 275 -5.23 4.58 3.46
C LEU A 275 -4.95 3.10 3.13
N SER A 276 -5.85 2.18 3.51
CA SER A 276 -5.68 0.76 3.23
C SER A 276 -5.72 0.44 1.73
N LYS A 277 -6.57 1.15 0.97
CA LYS A 277 -6.58 1.06 -0.51
C LYS A 277 -5.26 1.55 -1.12
N LYS A 278 -4.70 2.62 -0.57
CA LYS A 278 -3.40 3.20 -1.00
C LYS A 278 -2.24 2.27 -0.67
N ARG A 279 -2.24 1.68 0.52
CA ARG A 279 -1.29 0.62 0.93
C ARG A 279 -1.29 -0.54 -0.05
N ASN A 280 -2.46 -0.95 -0.56
CA ASN A 280 -2.54 -1.99 -1.59
C ASN A 280 -1.91 -1.56 -2.93
N HIS A 281 -1.93 -0.27 -3.29
CA HIS A 281 -1.21 0.21 -4.48
C HIS A 281 0.31 0.06 -4.32
N ILE A 282 0.83 0.39 -3.13
CA ILE A 282 2.25 0.30 -2.81
C ILE A 282 2.71 -1.16 -2.74
N ALA A 283 1.97 -2.01 -2.04
CA ALA A 283 2.31 -3.43 -1.87
C ALA A 283 2.34 -4.22 -3.20
N HIS A 284 1.68 -3.71 -4.24
CA HIS A 284 1.70 -4.29 -5.58
C HIS A 284 2.66 -3.57 -6.55
N ASN A 285 3.60 -2.78 -6.03
CA ASN A 285 4.64 -2.09 -6.80
C ASN A 285 4.09 -1.30 -7.99
N LYS A 286 2.93 -0.64 -7.80
CA LYS A 286 2.41 0.25 -8.85
C LYS A 286 3.36 1.43 -9.04
N LEU A 287 3.34 2.02 -10.24
CA LEU A 287 4.15 3.20 -10.55
C LEU A 287 3.76 4.37 -9.63
N ILE A 288 4.76 4.99 -9.02
CA ILE A 288 4.65 6.14 -8.14
C ILE A 288 5.60 7.22 -8.65
N ASP A 289 5.08 8.42 -8.84
CA ASP A 289 5.89 9.61 -9.10
C ASP A 289 5.99 10.49 -7.84
N SER A 290 6.76 11.56 -7.93
CA SER A 290 7.02 12.47 -6.80
C SER A 290 5.73 13.08 -6.23
N GLU A 291 4.81 13.50 -7.09
CA GLU A 291 3.53 14.11 -6.68
C GLU A 291 2.68 13.11 -5.89
N LEU A 292 2.55 11.87 -6.38
CA LEU A 292 1.82 10.83 -5.67
C LEU A 292 2.53 10.42 -4.37
N PHE A 293 3.85 10.36 -4.38
CA PHE A 293 4.67 10.10 -3.19
C PHE A 293 4.43 11.15 -2.10
N GLU A 294 4.51 12.43 -2.44
CA GLU A 294 4.28 13.54 -1.51
C GLU A 294 2.86 13.52 -0.96
N SER A 295 1.86 13.32 -1.83
CA SER A 295 0.46 13.19 -1.43
C SER A 295 0.25 12.04 -0.44
N PHE A 296 0.78 10.85 -0.75
CA PHE A 296 0.63 9.69 0.14
C PHE A 296 1.41 9.88 1.44
N SER A 297 2.63 10.41 1.38
CA SER A 297 3.43 10.67 2.59
C SER A 297 2.72 11.64 3.51
N SER A 298 2.22 12.76 3.00
CA SER A 298 1.49 13.76 3.80
C SER A 298 0.27 13.16 4.46
N GLU A 299 -0.51 12.35 3.74
CA GLU A 299 -1.70 11.71 4.32
C GLU A 299 -1.37 10.68 5.40
N ILE A 300 -0.28 9.92 5.23
CA ILE A 300 0.21 8.99 6.26
C ILE A 300 0.65 9.76 7.49
N ASP A 301 1.42 10.83 7.31
CA ASP A 301 1.95 11.64 8.42
C ASP A 301 0.81 12.35 9.19
N ASP A 302 -0.18 12.91 8.47
CA ASP A 302 -1.40 13.49 9.06
C ASP A 302 -2.18 12.46 9.89
N PHE A 303 -2.27 11.23 9.40
CA PHE A 303 -3.00 10.18 10.08
C PHE A 303 -2.22 9.60 11.26
N ASP A 304 -0.89 9.50 11.14
CA ASP A 304 -0.01 9.12 12.24
C ASP A 304 -0.14 10.09 13.42
N ALA A 305 -0.24 11.40 13.16
CA ALA A 305 -0.50 12.41 14.19
C ALA A 305 -1.86 12.21 14.90
N ILE A 306 -2.88 11.75 14.19
CA ILE A 306 -4.19 11.39 14.77
C ILE A 306 -4.05 10.16 15.69
N ILE A 307 -3.31 9.14 15.26
CA ILE A 307 -3.03 7.95 16.09
C ILE A 307 -2.22 8.32 17.33
N ASP A 308 -1.21 9.19 17.19
CA ASP A 308 -0.39 9.69 18.30
C ASP A 308 -1.24 10.40 19.36
N THR A 309 -2.11 11.31 18.92
CA THR A 309 -3.04 12.02 19.80
C THR A 309 -4.01 11.06 20.48
N SER A 310 -4.53 10.08 19.74
CA SER A 310 -5.44 9.05 20.28
C SER A 310 -4.76 8.17 21.33
N LEU A 311 -3.49 7.82 21.12
CA LEU A 311 -2.69 7.08 22.11
C LEU A 311 -2.46 7.91 23.37
N LYS A 312 -2.13 9.20 23.25
CA LYS A 312 -2.00 10.12 24.40
C LYS A 312 -3.30 10.20 25.20
N ASN A 313 -4.43 10.42 24.53
CA ASN A 313 -5.75 10.44 25.17
C ASN A 313 -6.07 9.11 25.88
N ALA A 314 -5.70 7.98 25.27
CA ALA A 314 -5.89 6.67 25.89
C ALA A 314 -5.05 6.53 27.16
N VAL A 315 -3.76 6.90 27.10
CA VAL A 315 -2.87 6.87 28.26
C VAL A 315 -3.42 7.75 29.37
N GLU A 316 -3.76 9.00 29.10
CA GLU A 316 -4.34 9.91 30.11
C GLU A 316 -5.62 9.37 30.74
N LYS A 317 -6.50 8.74 29.94
CA LYS A 317 -7.73 8.13 30.43
C LYS A 317 -7.48 6.96 31.38
N PHE A 318 -6.46 6.14 31.10
CA PHE A 318 -6.21 4.90 31.86
C PHE A 318 -5.10 5.03 32.93
N SER A 319 -4.28 6.08 32.89
CA SER A 319 -3.27 6.35 33.94
C SER A 319 -3.85 6.90 35.25
N ASN A 320 -5.14 7.24 35.29
CA ASN A 320 -5.83 7.76 36.47
C ASN A 320 -6.56 6.68 37.30
N TYR A 321 -6.20 5.41 37.10
CA TYR A 321 -6.72 4.24 37.83
C TYR A 321 -5.57 3.42 38.42
#